data_AF-M2RAC4-F1
#
_entry.id   AF-M2RAC4-F1
#
_cell.length_a   1.000
_cell.length_b   1.000
_cell.length_c   1.000
_cell.angle_alpha   90.00
_cell.angle_beta   90.00
_cell.angle_gamma   90.00
#
_symmetry.space_group_name_H-M   'P 1'
#
loop_
_entity.id
_entity.type
_entity.pdbx_description
1 polymer ?
#
loop_
_entity_poly.entity_id
_entity_poly.type
_entity_poly.pdbx_seq_one_letter_code
_entity_poly.pdbx_strand_id
1 'polypeptide(L)'
;MSATKPVQHILEILDAAGLTIGSFLNALLIDTTYKDHPLIVDLQDDGGILIEWLIQRAKTTAVMKSWALQIVKQYCMEELTGLSGKKMGMHFNVKRANEEQVQSFDIEALAGTMQNHAPMAWELIGGLLEADPAIAKRRRQKRGKSKRRPIRQVDPIATTGDTDVEVPLVLEEDNNNKYWRDFDEPPDTHNNEEYLLDMDKSVVAIALMLHSTNQRCNTLQAMVGVFLHACNAPEAIIDFLSRIGLSISRSAINTAVTSLSAEAIQEIRKLGRTLLSQSAYDNFDVELRRLVPTVE
;
A
#
# COMPACT_ATOMS: atom_id res chain seq x y z
N MET A 1 -21.89 -10.05 -49.41
CA MET A 1 -20.73 -10.45 -50.24
C MET A 1 -19.63 -10.92 -49.29
N SER A 2 -19.08 -12.12 -49.47
CA SER A 2 -18.12 -12.70 -48.52
C SER A 2 -16.84 -11.87 -48.45
N ALA A 3 -16.46 -11.40 -47.25
CA ALA A 3 -15.25 -10.62 -46.98
C ALA A 3 -13.93 -11.37 -47.29
N THR A 4 -14.00 -12.60 -47.77
CA THR A 4 -12.85 -13.45 -48.08
C THR A 4 -12.07 -13.02 -49.32
N LYS A 5 -12.73 -12.47 -50.35
CA LYS A 5 -12.03 -12.06 -51.59
C LYS A 5 -11.07 -10.87 -51.41
N PRO A 6 -11.45 -9.78 -50.71
CA PRO A 6 -10.53 -8.67 -50.45
C PRO A 6 -9.32 -9.08 -49.60
N VAL A 7 -9.52 -9.90 -48.57
CA VAL A 7 -8.43 -10.35 -47.69
C VAL A 7 -7.40 -11.17 -48.46
N GLN A 8 -7.85 -12.07 -49.34
CA GLN A 8 -6.94 -12.87 -50.16
C GLN A 8 -6.08 -11.99 -51.08
N HIS A 9 -6.67 -10.98 -51.70
CA HIS A 9 -5.92 -10.05 -52.56
C HIS A 9 -4.85 -9.26 -51.79
N ILE A 10 -5.16 -8.81 -50.58
CA ILE A 10 -4.18 -8.13 -49.71
C ILE A 10 -3.02 -9.06 -49.36
N LEU A 11 -3.31 -10.33 -49.04
CA LEU A 11 -2.27 -11.31 -48.74
C LEU A 11 -1.36 -11.59 -49.95
N GLU A 12 -1.92 -11.68 -51.15
CA GLU A 12 -1.16 -11.85 -52.40
C GLU A 12 -0.26 -10.64 -52.69
N ILE A 13 -0.73 -9.42 -52.42
CA ILE A 13 0.09 -8.19 -52.57
C ILE A 13 1.25 -8.19 -51.56
N LEU A 14 1.00 -8.56 -50.31
CA LEU A 14 2.06 -8.64 -49.29
C LEU A 14 3.12 -9.67 -49.65
N ASP A 15 2.70 -10.84 -50.15
CA ASP A 15 3.60 -11.91 -50.60
C ASP A 15 4.42 -11.47 -51.83
N ALA A 16 3.78 -10.83 -52.82
CA ALA A 16 4.46 -10.27 -54.00
C ALA A 16 5.46 -9.16 -53.64
N ALA A 17 5.20 -8.41 -52.57
CA ALA A 17 6.12 -7.42 -52.02
C ALA A 17 7.23 -8.01 -51.13
N GLY A 18 7.21 -9.33 -50.86
CA GLY A 18 8.15 -10.00 -49.97
C GLY A 18 7.99 -9.62 -48.50
N LEU A 19 6.80 -9.17 -48.09
CA LEU A 19 6.51 -8.71 -46.74
C LEU A 19 5.71 -9.76 -45.97
N THR A 20 6.17 -10.10 -44.77
CA THR A 20 5.34 -10.81 -43.79
C THR A 20 4.33 -9.85 -43.17
N ILE A 21 3.20 -10.38 -42.66
CA ILE A 21 2.23 -9.57 -41.90
C ILE A 21 2.91 -8.86 -40.72
N GLY A 22 3.82 -9.55 -40.02
CA GLY A 22 4.57 -8.98 -38.89
C GLY A 22 5.48 -7.82 -39.31
N SER A 23 6.26 -7.98 -40.39
CA SER A 23 7.13 -6.90 -40.91
C SER A 23 6.32 -5.73 -41.45
N PHE A 24 5.16 -5.99 -42.08
CA PHE A 24 4.25 -4.95 -42.54
C PHE A 24 3.70 -4.14 -41.37
N LEU A 25 3.13 -4.80 -40.34
CA LEU A 25 2.63 -4.13 -39.13
C LEU A 25 3.74 -3.39 -38.40
N ASN A 26 4.93 -3.96 -38.31
CA ASN A 26 6.07 -3.32 -37.68
C ASN A 26 6.52 -2.06 -38.43
N ALA A 27 6.60 -2.11 -39.77
CA ALA A 27 6.92 -0.94 -40.58
C ALA A 27 5.84 0.15 -40.44
N LEU A 28 4.57 -0.25 -40.45
CA LEU A 28 3.44 0.64 -40.29
C LEU A 28 3.48 1.34 -38.91
N LEU A 29 3.68 0.60 -37.83
CA LEU A 29 3.63 1.13 -36.46
C LEU A 29 4.89 1.91 -36.03
N ILE A 30 6.05 1.64 -36.61
CA ILE A 30 7.32 2.29 -36.21
C ILE A 30 7.63 3.50 -37.08
N ASP A 31 7.31 3.47 -38.38
CA ASP A 31 7.68 4.54 -39.29
C ASP A 31 6.77 5.77 -39.08
N THR A 32 7.39 6.88 -38.63
CA THR A 32 6.72 8.14 -38.38
C THR A 32 6.03 8.73 -39.60
N THR A 33 6.42 8.30 -40.81
CA THR A 33 5.82 8.74 -42.08
C THR A 33 4.34 8.39 -42.18
N TYR A 34 3.89 7.33 -41.50
CA TYR A 34 2.50 6.88 -41.54
C TYR A 34 1.67 7.30 -40.32
N LYS A 35 2.22 8.10 -39.39
CA LYS A 35 1.59 8.41 -38.10
C LYS A 35 0.13 8.89 -38.22
N ASP A 36 -0.16 9.70 -39.24
CA ASP A 36 -1.49 10.27 -39.50
C ASP A 36 -2.30 9.49 -40.54
N HIS A 37 -1.80 8.32 -40.98
CA HIS A 37 -2.48 7.50 -41.96
C HIS A 37 -3.77 6.91 -41.34
N PRO A 38 -4.92 6.93 -42.04
CA PRO A 38 -6.20 6.48 -41.46
C PRO A 38 -6.17 5.07 -40.89
N LEU A 39 -5.43 4.15 -41.53
CA LEU A 39 -5.28 2.77 -41.03
C LEU A 39 -4.49 2.67 -39.72
N ILE A 40 -3.60 3.62 -39.43
CA ILE A 40 -2.87 3.65 -38.15
C ILE A 40 -3.78 4.18 -37.06
N VAL A 41 -4.55 5.22 -37.34
CA VAL A 41 -5.54 5.76 -36.40
C VAL A 41 -6.56 4.67 -36.05
N ASP A 42 -7.11 3.99 -37.06
CA ASP A 42 -8.02 2.85 -36.90
C ASP A 42 -7.38 1.72 -36.07
N LEU A 43 -6.13 1.35 -36.37
CA LEU A 43 -5.41 0.32 -35.61
C LEU A 43 -5.08 0.74 -34.17
N GLN A 44 -4.88 2.02 -33.90
CA GLN A 44 -4.65 2.54 -32.55
C GLN A 44 -5.96 2.58 -31.75
N ASP A 45 -7.05 3.01 -32.38
CA ASP A 45 -8.38 3.09 -31.77
C ASP A 45 -8.93 1.68 -31.49
N ASP A 46 -8.77 0.73 -32.43
CA ASP A 46 -9.26 -0.64 -32.33
C ASP A 46 -8.19 -1.66 -31.90
N GLY A 47 -7.01 -1.21 -31.49
CA GLY A 47 -5.88 -2.09 -31.14
C GLY A 47 -6.21 -3.08 -30.03
N GLY A 48 -7.08 -2.69 -29.08
CA GLY A 48 -7.58 -3.57 -28.03
C GLY A 48 -8.38 -4.76 -28.58
N ILE A 49 -9.19 -4.53 -29.60
CA ILE A 49 -10.00 -5.57 -30.26
C ILE A 49 -9.10 -6.57 -30.99
N LEU A 50 -8.04 -6.09 -31.66
CA LEU A 50 -7.06 -6.97 -32.31
C LEU A 50 -6.38 -7.89 -31.29
N ILE A 51 -5.95 -7.34 -30.16
CA ILE A 51 -5.35 -8.12 -29.06
C ILE A 51 -6.37 -9.14 -28.54
N GLU A 52 -7.62 -8.74 -28.35
CA GLU A 52 -8.68 -9.65 -27.91
C GLU A 52 -8.89 -10.81 -28.90
N TRP A 53 -8.93 -10.54 -30.20
CA TRP A 53 -9.03 -11.57 -31.23
C TRP A 53 -7.85 -12.53 -31.23
N LEU A 54 -6.62 -12.02 -31.01
CA LEU A 54 -5.43 -12.85 -30.86
C LEU A 54 -5.48 -13.72 -29.60
N ILE A 55 -6.07 -13.21 -28.52
CA ILE A 55 -6.24 -13.96 -27.27
C ILE A 55 -7.32 -15.04 -27.42
N GLN A 56 -8.42 -14.76 -28.12
CA GLN A 56 -9.52 -15.71 -28.31
C GLN A 56 -9.13 -16.93 -29.16
N ARG A 57 -8.07 -16.84 -29.98
CA ARG A 57 -7.58 -17.97 -30.78
C ARG A 57 -6.66 -18.90 -29.96
N ALA A 58 -7.13 -20.13 -29.73
CA ALA A 58 -6.47 -21.13 -28.87
C ALA A 58 -4.96 -21.36 -29.14
N LYS A 59 -4.51 -21.28 -30.41
CA LYS A 59 -3.10 -21.47 -30.77
C LYS A 59 -2.19 -20.30 -30.35
N THR A 60 -2.73 -19.08 -30.29
CA THR A 60 -1.98 -17.86 -29.98
C THR A 60 -2.15 -17.43 -28.53
N THR A 61 -3.19 -17.90 -27.83
CA THR A 61 -3.50 -17.52 -26.44
C THR A 61 -2.32 -17.70 -25.49
N ALA A 62 -1.62 -18.84 -25.54
CA ALA A 62 -0.52 -19.12 -24.61
C ALA A 62 0.68 -18.18 -24.83
N VAL A 63 1.07 -17.99 -26.09
CA VAL A 63 2.16 -17.09 -26.48
C VAL A 63 1.80 -15.64 -26.11
N MET A 64 0.57 -15.22 -26.40
CA MET A 64 0.10 -13.85 -26.12
C MET A 64 0.03 -13.56 -24.61
N LYS A 65 -0.44 -14.51 -23.80
CA LYS A 65 -0.45 -14.37 -22.34
C LYS A 65 0.97 -14.29 -21.77
N SER A 66 1.88 -15.14 -22.24
CA SER A 66 3.29 -15.12 -21.83
C SER A 66 3.95 -13.79 -22.17
N TRP A 67 3.72 -13.29 -23.39
CA TRP A 67 4.22 -12.00 -23.84
C TRP A 67 3.64 -10.85 -23.01
N ALA A 68 2.32 -10.80 -22.83
CA ALA A 68 1.65 -9.76 -22.04
C ALA A 68 2.18 -9.72 -20.59
N LEU A 69 2.34 -10.89 -19.96
CA LEU A 69 2.92 -11.00 -18.62
C LEU A 69 4.37 -10.48 -18.59
N GLN A 70 5.18 -10.80 -19.60
CA GLN A 70 6.56 -10.33 -19.68
C GLN A 70 6.63 -8.81 -19.82
N ILE A 71 5.76 -8.22 -20.64
CA ILE A 71 5.68 -6.76 -20.84
C ILE A 71 5.24 -6.06 -19.54
N VAL A 72 4.16 -6.51 -18.90
CA VAL A 72 3.69 -5.94 -17.63
C VAL A 72 4.78 -6.04 -16.56
N LYS A 73 5.45 -7.20 -16.47
CA LYS A 73 6.58 -7.40 -15.56
C LYS A 73 7.71 -6.39 -15.82
N GLN A 74 8.08 -6.19 -17.08
CA GLN A 74 9.15 -5.27 -17.44
C GLN A 74 8.82 -3.84 -17.00
N TYR A 75 7.64 -3.33 -17.34
CA TYR A 75 7.21 -1.99 -16.93
C TYR A 75 7.15 -1.84 -15.41
N CYS A 76 6.55 -2.80 -14.69
CA CYS A 76 6.52 -2.78 -13.22
C CYS A 76 7.94 -2.77 -12.62
N MET A 77 8.88 -3.54 -13.19
CA MET A 77 10.27 -3.56 -12.73
C MET A 77 10.99 -2.23 -12.98
N GLU A 78 10.76 -1.60 -14.12
CA GLU A 78 11.30 -0.28 -14.46
C GLU A 78 10.76 0.80 -13.50
N GLU A 79 9.45 0.81 -13.25
CA GLU A 79 8.80 1.69 -12.29
C GLU A 79 9.32 1.51 -10.86
N LEU A 80 9.41 0.26 -10.36
CA LEU A 80 9.94 -0.04 -9.04
C LEU A 80 11.43 0.35 -8.92
N THR A 81 12.21 0.15 -9.98
CA THR A 81 13.62 0.59 -10.02
C THR A 81 13.70 2.11 -9.94
N GLY A 82 12.84 2.83 -10.68
CA GLY A 82 12.72 4.29 -10.62
C GLY A 82 12.35 4.79 -9.22
N LEU A 83 11.34 4.17 -8.60
CA LEU A 83 10.91 4.45 -7.22
C LEU A 83 12.00 4.18 -6.19
N SER A 84 12.86 3.18 -6.42
CA SER A 84 13.94 2.83 -5.50
C SER A 84 15.06 3.89 -5.43
N GLY A 85 15.01 4.91 -6.30
CA GLY A 85 15.97 6.00 -6.33
C GLY A 85 15.89 6.90 -5.09
N LYS A 86 17.04 7.41 -4.63
CA LYS A 86 17.15 8.28 -3.43
C LYS A 86 16.27 9.53 -3.51
N LYS A 87 16.00 10.04 -4.72
CA LYS A 87 15.19 11.26 -4.94
C LYS A 87 13.71 11.09 -4.59
N MET A 88 13.23 9.84 -4.52
CA MET A 88 11.80 9.54 -4.34
C MET A 88 11.37 9.50 -2.87
N GLY A 89 12.24 9.86 -1.92
CA GLY A 89 11.88 9.88 -0.50
C GLY A 89 11.70 8.50 0.15
N MET A 90 11.95 7.41 -0.59
CA MET A 90 11.75 6.04 -0.10
C MET A 90 12.82 5.58 0.90
N HIS A 91 13.90 6.34 1.09
CA HIS A 91 15.05 5.93 1.92
C HIS A 91 15.02 6.53 3.31
N PHE A 92 15.17 5.69 4.34
CA PHE A 92 15.29 6.14 5.73
C PHE A 92 16.63 5.73 6.33
N ASN A 93 17.45 6.75 6.64
CA ASN A 93 18.74 6.53 7.29
C ASN A 93 18.60 6.59 8.80
N VAL A 94 18.46 5.42 9.41
CA VAL A 94 18.36 5.19 10.85
C VAL A 94 19.45 5.93 11.67
N LYS A 95 20.69 6.03 11.16
CA LYS A 95 21.79 6.71 11.87
C LYS A 95 21.69 8.24 11.85
N ARG A 96 20.80 8.77 11.01
CA ARG A 96 20.50 10.19 10.86
C ARG A 96 19.00 10.43 11.03
N ALA A 97 18.31 9.53 11.74
CA ALA A 97 16.91 9.70 12.05
C ALA A 97 16.75 10.97 12.86
N ASN A 98 15.84 11.83 12.42
CA ASN A 98 15.49 13.05 13.11
C ASN A 98 13.98 13.15 13.38
N GLU A 99 13.62 14.03 14.31
CA GLU A 99 12.21 14.24 14.71
C GLU A 99 11.35 14.65 13.52
N GLU A 100 11.85 15.56 12.67
CA GLU A 100 11.14 16.05 11.49
C GLU A 100 10.75 14.91 10.53
N GLN A 101 11.66 13.98 10.24
CA GLN A 101 11.38 12.83 9.37
C GLN A 101 10.31 11.90 9.93
N VAL A 102 10.24 11.75 11.25
CA VAL A 102 9.24 10.90 11.91
C VAL A 102 7.88 11.61 11.92
N GLN A 103 7.86 12.91 12.18
CA GLN A 103 6.63 13.71 12.18
C GLN A 103 6.07 13.98 10.79
N SER A 104 6.92 14.15 9.79
CA SER A 104 6.54 14.37 8.40
C SER A 104 6.16 13.08 7.67
N PHE A 105 6.25 11.92 8.33
CA PHE A 105 5.88 10.66 7.72
C PHE A 105 4.37 10.62 7.52
N ASP A 106 3.97 10.48 6.26
CA ASP A 106 2.58 10.38 5.86
C ASP A 106 2.43 9.23 4.85
N ILE A 107 1.56 8.28 5.20
CA ILE A 107 1.27 7.11 4.35
C ILE A 107 0.51 7.52 3.10
N GLU A 108 -0.29 8.59 3.14
CA GLU A 108 -1.03 9.10 1.99
C GLU A 108 -0.08 9.77 0.99
N ALA A 109 0.88 10.57 1.48
CA ALA A 109 1.96 11.12 0.65
C ALA A 109 2.82 10.01 0.00
N LEU A 110 3.08 8.93 0.74
CA LEU A 110 3.80 7.77 0.23
C LEU A 110 2.99 7.06 -0.87
N ALA A 111 1.69 6.86 -0.66
CA ALA A 111 0.76 6.31 -1.64
C ALA A 111 0.72 7.16 -2.93
N GLY A 112 0.56 8.48 -2.79
CA GLY A 112 0.56 9.40 -3.93
C GLY A 112 1.86 9.33 -4.72
N THR A 113 3.00 9.23 -4.03
CA THR A 113 4.31 9.06 -4.68
C THR A 113 4.38 7.75 -5.45
N MET A 114 3.94 6.64 -4.85
CA MET A 114 3.93 5.32 -5.50
C MET A 114 3.00 5.30 -6.71
N GLN A 115 1.79 5.84 -6.58
CA GLN A 115 0.81 5.89 -7.67
C GLN A 115 1.29 6.75 -8.84
N ASN A 116 1.92 7.90 -8.56
CA ASN A 116 2.38 8.82 -9.61
C ASN A 116 3.61 8.31 -10.37
N HIS A 117 4.52 7.60 -9.68
CA HIS A 117 5.79 7.14 -10.27
C HIS A 117 5.82 5.66 -10.65
N ALA A 118 4.86 4.87 -10.16
CA ALA A 118 4.67 3.48 -10.52
C ALA A 118 3.18 3.14 -10.78
N PRO A 119 2.52 3.83 -11.73
CA PRO A 119 1.10 3.65 -11.99
C PRO A 119 0.75 2.21 -12.39
N MET A 120 1.59 1.53 -13.18
CA MET A 120 1.30 0.17 -13.61
C MET A 120 1.44 -0.83 -12.46
N ALA A 121 2.48 -0.70 -11.64
CA ALA A 121 2.63 -1.53 -10.45
C ALA A 121 1.49 -1.29 -9.45
N TRP A 122 1.09 -0.02 -9.28
CA TRP A 122 -0.03 0.38 -8.43
C TRP A 122 -1.35 -0.27 -8.89
N GLU A 123 -1.69 -0.13 -10.16
CA GLU A 123 -2.91 -0.71 -10.74
C GLU A 123 -2.90 -2.24 -10.67
N LEU A 124 -1.77 -2.88 -11.00
CA LEU A 124 -1.63 -4.33 -10.93
C LEU A 124 -1.87 -4.84 -9.50
N ILE A 125 -1.25 -4.22 -8.51
CA ILE A 125 -1.39 -4.61 -7.11
C ILE A 125 -2.81 -4.35 -6.62
N GLY A 126 -3.40 -3.21 -6.96
CA GLY A 126 -4.80 -2.90 -6.66
C GLY A 126 -5.74 -3.97 -7.23
N GLY A 127 -5.56 -4.34 -8.50
CA GLY A 127 -6.32 -5.40 -9.15
C GLY A 127 -6.13 -6.77 -8.48
N LEU A 128 -4.92 -7.10 -8.04
CA LEU A 128 -4.64 -8.35 -7.31
C LEU A 128 -5.26 -8.36 -5.90
N LEU A 129 -5.30 -7.21 -5.21
CA LEU A 129 -5.96 -7.08 -3.91
C LEU A 129 -7.49 -7.18 -4.02
N GLU A 130 -8.04 -6.86 -5.19
CA GLU A 130 -9.46 -6.95 -5.55
C GLU A 130 -9.81 -8.18 -6.42
N ALA A 131 -8.93 -9.19 -6.48
CA ALA A 131 -9.07 -10.33 -7.39
C ALA A 131 -10.42 -11.08 -7.33
N ASP A 132 -11.11 -11.03 -6.19
CA ASP A 132 -12.50 -11.46 -6.06
C ASP A 132 -13.40 -10.25 -5.75
N PRO A 133 -14.13 -9.72 -6.76
CA PRO A 133 -14.98 -8.55 -6.58
C PRO A 133 -16.16 -8.82 -5.63
N ALA A 134 -16.63 -10.07 -5.53
CA ALA A 134 -17.72 -10.42 -4.62
C ALA A 134 -17.25 -10.40 -3.16
N ILE A 135 -16.06 -10.93 -2.87
CA ILE A 135 -15.44 -10.84 -1.55
C ILE A 135 -15.08 -9.39 -1.22
N ALA A 136 -14.51 -8.64 -2.16
CA ALA A 136 -14.19 -7.22 -1.98
C ALA A 136 -15.46 -6.45 -1.61
N LYS A 137 -16.55 -6.59 -2.39
CA LYS A 137 -17.85 -5.99 -2.09
C LYS A 137 -18.40 -6.41 -0.73
N ARG A 138 -18.28 -7.69 -0.35
CA ARG A 138 -18.73 -8.17 0.98
C ARG A 138 -17.92 -7.55 2.13
N ARG A 139 -16.60 -7.39 1.96
CA ARG A 139 -15.73 -6.72 2.94
C ARG A 139 -16.15 -5.26 3.12
N ARG A 140 -16.41 -4.56 2.00
CA ARG A 140 -16.90 -3.17 1.96
C ARG A 140 -18.22 -3.03 2.72
N GLN A 141 -19.19 -3.90 2.43
CA GLN A 141 -20.49 -3.92 3.12
C GLN A 141 -20.38 -4.20 4.63
N LYS A 142 -19.52 -5.12 5.07
CA LYS A 142 -19.32 -5.41 6.50
C LYS A 142 -18.73 -4.23 7.27
N ARG A 143 -17.80 -3.49 6.64
CA ARG A 143 -17.15 -2.32 7.25
C ARG A 143 -18.14 -1.18 7.47
N GLY A 144 -18.99 -0.88 6.48
CA GLY A 144 -20.04 0.13 6.64
C GLY A 144 -21.04 -0.18 7.77
N LYS A 145 -21.37 -1.47 7.98
CA LYS A 145 -22.26 -1.89 9.06
C LYS A 145 -21.66 -1.78 10.46
N SER A 146 -20.36 -2.06 10.62
CA SER A 146 -19.70 -2.00 11.95
C SER A 146 -19.61 -0.58 12.50
N LYS A 147 -19.54 0.44 11.63
CA LYS A 147 -19.47 1.85 12.02
C LYS A 147 -20.84 2.44 12.41
N ARG A 148 -21.94 1.77 12.05
CA ARG A 148 -23.31 2.18 12.39
C ARG A 148 -23.80 1.65 13.74
N ARG A 149 -23.00 0.87 14.49
CA ARG A 149 -23.37 0.53 15.87
C ARG A 149 -23.09 1.75 16.75
N PRO A 150 -24.12 2.46 17.25
CA PRO A 150 -23.90 3.49 18.24
C PRO A 150 -23.13 2.84 19.39
N ILE A 151 -22.09 3.52 19.86
CA ILE A 151 -21.37 3.13 21.08
C ILE A 151 -22.45 3.01 22.15
N ARG A 152 -22.81 1.77 22.49
CA ARG A 152 -23.70 1.50 23.62
C ARG A 152 -22.95 2.11 24.79
N GLN A 153 -23.50 3.18 25.38
CA GLN A 153 -22.99 3.69 26.65
C GLN A 153 -22.98 2.48 27.58
N VAL A 154 -21.79 2.00 27.89
CA VAL A 154 -21.60 0.95 28.86
C VAL A 154 -21.92 1.63 30.17
N ASP A 155 -23.13 1.41 30.67
CA ASP A 155 -23.48 1.80 32.03
C ASP A 155 -22.38 1.29 32.96
N PRO A 156 -21.86 2.11 33.89
CA PRO A 156 -20.77 1.71 34.77
C PRO A 156 -21.24 0.52 35.60
N ILE A 157 -20.81 -0.67 35.22
CA ILE A 157 -21.08 -1.92 35.93
C ILE A 157 -20.42 -1.79 37.30
N ALA A 158 -21.27 -1.70 38.33
CA ALA A 158 -20.87 -1.81 39.72
C ALA A 158 -20.08 -3.12 39.90
N THR A 159 -18.83 -2.98 40.29
CA THR A 159 -17.91 -4.07 40.55
C THR A 159 -18.34 -4.77 41.84
N THR A 160 -19.15 -5.83 41.74
CA THR A 160 -19.43 -6.73 42.85
C THR A 160 -18.88 -8.12 42.56
N GLY A 161 -17.76 -8.41 43.22
CA GLY A 161 -17.47 -9.66 43.93
C GLY A 161 -17.49 -10.98 43.13
N ASP A 162 -16.28 -11.52 42.95
CA ASP A 162 -15.93 -12.95 42.95
C ASP A 162 -17.05 -13.94 42.66
N THR A 163 -17.07 -14.46 41.43
CA THR A 163 -17.51 -15.83 41.18
C THR A 163 -16.81 -16.35 39.92
N ASP A 164 -16.00 -17.39 40.10
CA ASP A 164 -15.46 -18.21 39.01
C ASP A 164 -16.62 -18.82 38.22
N VAL A 165 -16.94 -18.21 37.08
CA VAL A 165 -17.86 -18.78 36.09
C VAL A 165 -17.07 -19.02 34.82
N GLU A 166 -16.80 -20.30 34.53
CA GLU A 166 -16.32 -20.75 33.23
C GLU A 166 -17.29 -20.26 32.16
N VAL A 167 -16.83 -19.35 31.30
CA VAL A 167 -17.60 -18.84 30.16
C VAL A 167 -17.49 -19.87 29.03
N PRO A 168 -18.58 -20.55 28.63
CA PRO A 168 -18.55 -21.41 27.47
C PRO A 168 -18.40 -20.55 26.21
N LEU A 169 -17.42 -20.90 25.38
CA LEU A 169 -17.17 -20.27 24.08
C LEU A 169 -18.31 -20.66 23.10
N VAL A 170 -19.47 -20.03 23.24
CA VAL A 170 -20.58 -20.23 22.28
C VAL A 170 -20.31 -19.35 21.07
N LEU A 171 -19.78 -19.98 20.01
CA LEU A 171 -19.78 -19.43 18.65
C LEU A 171 -21.23 -19.46 18.11
N GLU A 172 -22.09 -18.53 18.55
CA GLU A 172 -23.38 -18.33 17.90
C GLU A 172 -23.15 -17.63 16.55
N GLU A 173 -23.24 -18.41 15.48
CA GLU A 173 -23.46 -17.90 14.13
C GLU A 173 -24.83 -17.21 14.08
N ASP A 174 -24.85 -15.93 14.44
CA ASP A 174 -26.04 -15.07 14.41
C ASP A 174 -26.55 -14.90 12.97
N ASN A 175 -27.49 -15.77 12.61
CA ASN A 175 -28.18 -15.83 11.32
C ASN A 175 -29.36 -14.85 11.24
N ASN A 176 -29.28 -13.69 11.90
CA ASN A 176 -30.40 -12.73 11.98
C ASN A 176 -30.16 -11.41 11.22
N ASN A 177 -29.72 -11.52 9.96
CA ASN A 177 -29.44 -10.37 9.09
C ASN A 177 -30.64 -9.96 8.19
N LYS A 178 -31.89 -10.17 8.63
CA LYS A 178 -33.10 -9.90 7.83
C LYS A 178 -33.83 -8.59 8.15
N TYR A 179 -33.44 -7.85 9.21
CA TYR A 179 -34.24 -6.72 9.73
C TYR A 179 -33.79 -5.30 9.32
N TRP A 180 -32.75 -5.14 8.49
CA TRP A 180 -32.19 -3.81 8.16
C TRP A 180 -32.28 -3.45 6.66
N ARG A 181 -33.32 -3.90 5.95
CA ARG A 181 -33.42 -3.66 4.49
C ARG A 181 -34.09 -2.36 4.06
N ASP A 182 -34.69 -1.57 4.95
CA ASP A 182 -35.60 -0.49 4.53
C ASP A 182 -35.18 0.94 4.93
N PHE A 183 -33.88 1.19 5.20
CA PHE A 183 -33.37 2.56 5.30
C PHE A 183 -32.45 2.88 4.14
N ASP A 184 -33.05 3.29 3.04
CA ASP A 184 -32.41 4.02 1.94
C ASP A 184 -32.01 5.42 2.44
N GLU A 185 -30.90 5.49 3.17
CA GLU A 185 -30.18 6.76 3.37
C GLU A 185 -29.41 7.10 2.10
N PRO A 186 -29.37 8.38 1.69
CA PRO A 186 -28.73 8.79 0.46
C PRO A 186 -27.23 8.46 0.50
N PRO A 187 -26.65 8.04 -0.64
CA PRO A 187 -25.20 7.97 -0.76
C PRO A 187 -24.64 9.39 -0.66
N ASP A 188 -23.33 9.51 -0.45
CA ASP A 188 -22.55 10.74 -0.61
C ASP A 188 -22.07 11.35 0.71
N THR A 189 -21.06 10.67 1.29
CA THR A 189 -19.86 11.29 1.90
C THR A 189 -18.88 10.23 2.44
N HIS A 190 -19.30 8.97 2.58
CA HIS A 190 -18.50 7.90 3.18
C HIS A 190 -17.59 7.08 2.23
N ASN A 191 -17.48 7.45 0.96
CA ASN A 191 -16.61 6.71 0.03
C ASN A 191 -15.11 6.90 0.35
N ASN A 192 -14.70 8.00 0.96
CA ASN A 192 -13.27 8.35 1.10
C ASN A 192 -12.48 7.40 2.02
N GLU A 193 -13.04 6.95 3.15
CA GLU A 193 -12.30 6.07 4.09
C GLU A 193 -12.12 4.64 3.56
N GLU A 194 -12.95 4.21 2.60
CA GLU A 194 -12.84 2.90 2.00
C GLU A 194 -11.66 2.82 1.02
N TYR A 195 -11.43 3.89 0.26
CA TYR A 195 -10.25 4.06 -0.59
C TYR A 195 -8.94 4.05 0.21
N LEU A 196 -8.93 4.61 1.41
CA LEU A 196 -7.74 4.65 2.27
C LEU A 196 -7.24 3.26 2.67
N LEU A 197 -8.14 2.32 3.00
CA LEU A 197 -7.75 0.99 3.45
C LEU A 197 -7.19 0.08 2.35
N ASP A 198 -7.64 0.26 1.11
CA ASP A 198 -7.10 -0.49 -0.02
C ASP A 198 -5.82 0.18 -0.55
N MET A 199 -5.70 1.49 -0.38
CA MET A 199 -4.46 2.26 -0.56
C MET A 199 -3.35 1.79 0.40
N ASP A 200 -3.63 1.66 1.71
CA ASP A 200 -2.64 1.24 2.70
C ASP A 200 -2.02 -0.13 2.37
N LYS A 201 -2.83 -1.09 1.93
CA LYS A 201 -2.35 -2.43 1.53
C LYS A 201 -1.45 -2.36 0.30
N SER A 202 -1.81 -1.51 -0.66
CA SER A 202 -1.02 -1.30 -1.88
C SER A 202 0.33 -0.68 -1.53
N VAL A 203 0.35 0.31 -0.63
CA VAL A 203 1.58 0.92 -0.09
C VAL A 203 2.45 -0.13 0.59
N VAL A 204 1.89 -0.97 1.46
CA VAL A 204 2.64 -2.04 2.15
C VAL A 204 3.24 -3.03 1.14
N ALA A 205 2.46 -3.48 0.16
CA ALA A 205 2.93 -4.42 -0.86
C ALA A 205 4.05 -3.84 -1.72
N ILE A 206 3.91 -2.60 -2.19
CA ILE A 206 4.95 -1.91 -2.97
C ILE A 206 6.18 -1.66 -2.10
N ALA A 207 6.02 -1.21 -0.85
CA ALA A 207 7.14 -0.99 0.06
C ALA A 207 7.96 -2.27 0.33
N LEU A 208 7.30 -3.44 0.42
CA LEU A 208 7.98 -4.74 0.52
C LEU A 208 8.79 -5.07 -0.73
N MET A 209 8.21 -4.83 -1.92
CA MET A 209 8.91 -5.02 -3.19
C MET A 209 10.09 -4.07 -3.33
N LEU A 210 9.91 -2.78 -3.02
CA LEU A 210 10.98 -1.77 -3.06
C LEU A 210 12.11 -2.12 -2.09
N HIS A 211 11.79 -2.56 -0.87
CA HIS A 211 12.79 -2.98 0.11
C HIS A 211 13.60 -4.19 -0.38
N SER A 212 12.94 -5.12 -1.08
CA SER A 212 13.58 -6.29 -1.69
C SER A 212 14.48 -5.91 -2.87
N THR A 213 14.09 -4.92 -3.66
CA THR A 213 14.91 -4.37 -4.77
C THR A 213 16.10 -3.56 -4.24
N ASN A 214 15.89 -2.78 -3.18
CA ASN A 214 16.91 -1.93 -2.57
C ASN A 214 16.63 -1.82 -1.07
N GLN A 215 17.48 -2.45 -0.24
CA GLN A 215 17.32 -2.46 1.22
C GLN A 215 17.32 -1.07 1.87
N ARG A 216 17.79 -0.03 1.15
CA ARG A 216 17.70 1.36 1.61
C ARG A 216 16.30 1.94 1.48
N CYS A 217 15.42 1.34 0.68
CA CYS A 217 14.00 1.69 0.59
C CYS A 217 13.25 1.09 1.78
N ASN A 218 13.47 1.65 2.96
CA ASN A 218 13.00 1.12 4.24
C ASN A 218 12.17 2.14 5.02
N THR A 219 11.63 3.18 4.37
CA THR A 219 10.93 4.26 5.07
C THR A 219 9.71 3.76 5.84
N LEU A 220 8.82 3.01 5.18
CA LEU A 220 7.67 2.41 5.86
C LEU A 220 8.11 1.47 7.00
N GLN A 221 9.08 0.58 6.72
CA GLN A 221 9.59 -0.38 7.69
C GLN A 221 10.23 0.29 8.91
N ALA A 222 10.91 1.42 8.70
CA ALA A 222 11.52 2.18 9.79
C ALA A 222 10.46 2.81 10.68
N MET A 223 9.42 3.40 10.08
CA MET A 223 8.32 4.01 10.83
C MET A 223 7.51 2.98 11.60
N VAL A 224 7.21 1.83 11.00
CA VAL A 224 6.60 0.70 11.70
C VAL A 224 7.48 0.23 12.87
N GLY A 225 8.80 0.13 12.67
CA GLY A 225 9.73 -0.26 13.73
C GLY A 225 9.78 0.72 14.90
N VAL A 226 9.83 2.03 14.61
CA VAL A 226 9.80 3.09 15.63
C VAL A 226 8.46 3.09 16.38
N PHE A 227 7.35 2.95 15.67
CA PHE A 227 6.01 2.85 16.25
C PHE A 227 5.89 1.65 17.20
N LEU A 228 6.33 0.46 16.77
CA LEU A 228 6.30 -0.74 17.61
C LEU A 228 7.13 -0.57 18.88
N HIS A 229 8.28 0.08 18.78
CA HIS A 229 9.09 0.41 19.95
C HIS A 229 8.37 1.34 20.92
N ALA A 230 7.73 2.40 20.40
CA ALA A 230 6.96 3.34 21.22
C ALA A 230 5.77 2.67 21.92
N CYS A 231 5.16 1.65 21.30
CA CYS A 231 4.10 0.84 21.90
C CYS A 231 4.60 -0.24 22.86
N ASN A 232 5.90 -0.28 23.19
CA ASN A 232 6.52 -1.34 23.99
C ASN A 232 6.20 -2.76 23.45
N ALA A 233 6.15 -2.92 22.12
CA ALA A 233 5.86 -4.21 21.52
C ALA A 233 6.92 -5.26 21.95
N PRO A 234 6.51 -6.50 22.27
CA PRO A 234 7.43 -7.57 22.59
C PRO A 234 8.49 -7.77 21.51
N GLU A 235 9.73 -8.04 21.93
CA GLU A 235 10.89 -8.20 21.05
C GLU A 235 10.66 -9.28 19.99
N ALA A 236 9.97 -10.37 20.36
CA ALA A 236 9.62 -11.46 19.45
C ALA A 236 8.74 -11.00 18.28
N ILE A 237 7.84 -10.04 18.51
CA ILE A 237 6.98 -9.46 17.46
C ILE A 237 7.82 -8.60 16.51
N ILE A 238 8.70 -7.76 17.06
CA ILE A 238 9.61 -6.92 16.28
C ILE A 238 10.51 -7.80 15.40
N ASP A 239 11.12 -8.84 15.98
CA ASP A 239 11.98 -9.76 15.25
C ASP A 239 11.20 -10.50 14.16
N PHE A 240 9.99 -10.97 14.45
CA PHE A 240 9.11 -11.61 13.46
C PHE A 240 8.77 -10.66 12.29
N LEU A 241 8.31 -9.45 12.58
CA LEU A 241 7.97 -8.46 11.54
C LEU A 241 9.19 -8.02 10.74
N SER A 242 10.37 -7.95 11.36
CA SER A 242 11.61 -7.65 10.66
C SER A 242 12.01 -8.75 9.67
N ARG A 243 11.77 -10.02 10.01
CA ARG A 243 12.03 -11.16 9.12
C ARG A 243 11.08 -11.23 7.93
N ILE A 244 9.85 -10.75 8.09
CA ILE A 244 8.87 -10.63 6.99
C ILE A 244 9.15 -9.40 6.11
N GLY A 245 9.92 -8.43 6.61
CA GLY A 245 10.23 -7.19 5.90
C GLY A 245 9.22 -6.07 6.14
N LEU A 246 8.37 -6.19 7.17
CA LEU A 246 7.41 -5.16 7.58
C LEU A 246 7.99 -4.15 8.58
N SER A 247 9.10 -4.50 9.25
CA SER A 247 9.80 -3.63 10.18
C SER A 247 11.31 -3.67 9.91
N ILE A 248 12.03 -2.65 10.34
CA ILE A 248 13.50 -2.74 10.48
C ILE A 248 13.88 -3.66 11.66
N SER A 249 15.14 -4.09 11.69
CA SER A 249 15.65 -4.93 12.78
C SER A 249 15.66 -4.17 14.11
N ARG A 250 15.63 -4.91 15.21
CA ARG A 250 15.70 -4.35 16.55
C ARG A 250 16.95 -3.49 16.79
N SER A 251 18.11 -3.91 16.31
CA SER A 251 19.34 -3.13 16.42
C SER A 251 19.25 -1.82 15.65
N ALA A 252 18.58 -1.80 14.51
CA ALA A 252 18.29 -0.59 13.76
C ALA A 252 17.31 0.31 14.53
N ILE A 253 16.24 -0.22 15.12
CA ILE A 253 15.32 0.55 15.99
C ILE A 253 16.09 1.24 17.12
N ASN A 254 16.91 0.49 17.87
CA ASN A 254 17.71 1.05 18.95
C ASN A 254 18.66 2.16 18.45
N THR A 255 19.21 1.99 17.24
CA THR A 255 20.06 3.02 16.61
C THR A 255 19.26 4.27 16.25
N ALA A 256 18.04 4.13 15.70
CA ALA A 256 17.15 5.25 15.42
C ALA A 256 16.78 5.99 16.70
N VAL A 257 16.36 5.27 17.75
CA VAL A 257 16.03 5.86 19.06
C VAL A 257 17.22 6.58 19.67
N THR A 258 18.42 6.02 19.56
CA THR A 258 19.66 6.67 20.03
C THR A 258 19.94 7.96 19.23
N SER A 259 19.74 7.94 17.91
CA SER A 259 19.88 9.13 17.04
C SER A 259 18.89 10.22 17.43
N LEU A 260 17.61 9.86 17.55
CA LEU A 260 16.53 10.77 17.96
C LEU A 260 16.78 11.34 19.36
N SER A 261 17.23 10.52 20.32
CA SER A 261 17.57 10.97 21.67
C SER A 261 18.74 11.95 21.66
N ALA A 262 19.77 11.69 20.83
CA ALA A 262 20.91 12.60 20.71
C ALA A 262 20.50 13.96 20.12
N GLU A 263 19.59 13.97 19.13
CA GLU A 263 19.02 15.20 18.57
C GLU A 263 18.16 15.94 19.60
N ALA A 264 17.26 15.24 20.30
CA ALA A 264 16.42 15.85 21.34
C ALA A 264 17.28 16.51 22.44
N ILE A 265 18.39 15.87 22.86
CA ILE A 265 19.34 16.46 23.80
C ILE A 265 19.97 17.74 23.22
N GLN A 266 20.29 17.77 21.93
CA GLN A 266 20.84 18.97 21.28
C GLN A 266 19.82 20.11 21.25
N GLU A 267 18.56 19.83 20.90
CA GLU A 267 17.49 20.84 20.88
C GLU A 267 17.14 21.32 22.29
N ILE A 268 17.08 20.44 23.30
CA ILE A 268 16.90 20.83 24.71
C ILE A 268 18.06 21.73 25.18
N ARG A 269 19.31 21.41 24.82
CA ARG A 269 20.48 22.26 25.16
C ARG A 269 20.40 23.63 24.48
N LYS A 270 19.99 23.65 23.21
CA LYS A 270 19.81 24.88 22.43
C LYS A 270 18.71 25.76 23.03
N LEU A 271 17.58 25.15 23.38
CA LEU A 271 16.49 25.82 24.08
C LEU A 271 16.94 26.32 25.46
N GLY A 272 17.63 25.51 26.25
CA GLY A 272 18.15 25.91 27.56
C GLY A 272 19.13 27.07 27.49
N ARG A 273 19.96 27.16 26.43
CA ARG A 273 20.85 28.30 26.18
C ARG A 273 20.10 29.62 25.92
N THR A 274 18.85 29.57 25.47
CA THR A 274 18.03 30.78 25.32
C THR A 274 17.58 31.34 26.67
N LEU A 275 17.64 30.55 27.75
CA LEU A 275 17.10 30.87 29.08
C LEU A 275 15.58 31.18 29.07
N LEU A 276 14.86 30.86 27.98
CA LEU A 276 13.43 31.08 27.84
C LEU A 276 12.58 29.85 28.22
N SER A 277 13.20 28.71 28.52
CA SER A 277 12.50 27.50 28.94
C SER A 277 12.53 27.33 30.45
N GLN A 278 11.35 27.12 31.04
CA GLN A 278 11.21 26.66 32.42
C GLN A 278 10.65 25.23 32.39
N SER A 279 11.41 24.28 32.92
CA SER A 279 10.93 22.90 33.08
C SER A 279 10.16 22.79 34.40
N ALA A 280 8.88 22.45 34.34
CA ALA A 280 8.11 22.01 35.49
C ALA A 280 8.00 20.49 35.43
N TYR A 281 8.40 19.81 36.50
CA TYR A 281 8.18 18.37 36.64
C TYR A 281 6.77 18.17 37.19
N ASP A 282 5.86 17.67 36.35
CA ASP A 282 4.52 17.26 36.77
C ASP A 282 4.58 15.81 37.29
N ASN A 283 4.04 15.55 38.48
CA ASN A 283 4.01 14.23 39.14
C ASN A 283 5.37 13.58 39.45
N PHE A 284 6.39 14.35 39.84
CA PHE A 284 7.58 13.79 40.49
C PHE A 284 7.30 13.50 41.97
N ASP A 285 6.88 12.28 42.27
CA ASP A 285 6.79 11.79 43.66
C ASP A 285 8.21 11.45 44.13
N VAL A 286 8.94 12.48 44.60
CA VAL A 286 10.27 12.27 45.16
C VAL A 286 10.06 11.69 46.55
N GLU A 287 10.13 10.36 46.69
CA GLU A 287 10.41 9.71 47.97
C GLU A 287 11.80 10.16 48.45
N LEU A 288 11.85 11.34 49.07
CA LEU A 288 12.99 11.75 49.86
C LEU A 288 13.05 10.79 51.04
N ARG A 289 13.92 9.77 50.95
CA ARG A 289 14.24 8.87 52.06
C ARG A 289 14.68 9.74 53.25
N ARG A 290 13.75 10.04 54.16
CA ARG A 290 14.06 10.75 55.39
C ARG A 290 14.89 9.79 56.24
N LEU A 291 16.12 10.19 56.53
CA LEU A 291 17.05 9.45 57.40
C LEU A 291 16.56 9.37 58.86
N VAL A 292 15.52 10.13 59.22
CA VAL A 292 14.95 10.15 60.56
C VAL A 292 13.45 9.83 60.46
N PRO A 293 12.97 8.74 61.10
CA PRO A 293 11.56 8.47 61.24
C PRO A 293 10.91 9.63 62.00
N THR A 294 9.93 10.29 61.39
CA THR A 294 9.08 11.23 62.12
C THR A 294 7.94 10.41 62.68
N VAL A 295 7.89 10.27 64.01
CA VAL A 295 6.78 9.61 64.70
C VAL A 295 5.62 10.61 64.70
N GLU A 296 4.50 10.26 64.06
CA GLU A 296 3.20 10.92 64.28
C GLU A 296 2.55 10.38 65.55
#